data_AF-A0A090S4V0-F1
#
_entry.id   AF-A0A090S4V0-F1
#
_cell.length_a   1.000
_cell.length_b   1.000
_cell.length_c   1.000
_cell.angle_alpha   90.00
_cell.angle_beta   90.00
_cell.angle_gamma   90.00
#
_symmetry.space_group_name_H-M   'P 1'
#
loop_
_entity.id
_entity.type
_entity.pdbx_description
1 polymer ?
#
loop_
_entity_poly.entity_id
_entity_poly.type
_entity_poly.pdbx_seq_one_letter_code
_entity_poly.pdbx_strand_id
1 'polypeptide(L)'
;MSPFTDAISWRNKTASKQAILDYMKTLNQVGLTAVYDLGRVSDGNLEPVEQLAAEQTLPLRVFSSLRYDAQDTDSALAAIAMIESGDTRPLSNTLQSGVIGMGEHIYTPVSDNPRLSTSWPEDKWQPFSDISWAAAKYKWPVHEHVMSRVTAIQYLELIEAISEEIPSVKDLRWTFAHVNGMTEEEITRAAELGVALAVHSQARMSISVMNKLNWDHCSVGHTMGD
;
A
#
# COMPACT_ATOMS: atom_id res chain seq x y z
N MET A 1 11.02 3.82 23.06
CA MET A 1 9.62 4.03 22.61
C MET A 1 8.75 4.10 23.86
N SER A 2 7.55 4.69 23.79
CA SER A 2 6.64 4.65 24.94
C SER A 2 6.00 3.26 25.07
N PRO A 3 5.56 2.84 26.27
CA PRO A 3 4.87 1.56 26.45
C PRO A 3 3.66 1.39 25.52
N PHE A 4 2.97 2.50 25.23
CA PHE A 4 1.90 2.52 24.24
C PHE A 4 2.43 2.18 22.85
N THR A 5 3.43 2.89 22.34
CA THR A 5 4.00 2.63 21.01
C THR A 5 4.54 1.21 20.86
N ASP A 6 5.10 0.62 21.92
CA ASP A 6 5.57 -0.77 21.90
C ASP A 6 4.41 -1.76 21.82
N ALA A 7 3.31 -1.51 22.54
CA ALA A 7 2.13 -2.38 22.56
C ALA A 7 1.41 -2.47 21.21
N ILE A 8 1.53 -1.46 20.36
CA ILE A 8 0.82 -1.37 19.06
C ILE A 8 1.78 -1.30 17.87
N SER A 9 3.08 -1.50 18.11
CA SER A 9 4.10 -1.47 17.08
C SER A 9 3.88 -2.59 16.06
N TRP A 10 4.23 -2.35 14.79
CA TRP A 10 4.34 -3.41 13.78
C TRP A 10 5.29 -4.55 14.21
N ARG A 11 6.18 -4.32 15.21
CA ARG A 11 7.03 -5.37 15.80
C ARG A 11 6.28 -6.26 16.79
N ASN A 12 5.20 -5.77 17.39
CA ASN A 12 4.35 -6.55 18.27
C ASN A 12 3.24 -7.24 17.46
N LYS A 13 3.52 -8.47 17.02
CA LYS A 13 2.58 -9.28 16.25
C LYS A 13 1.45 -9.88 17.09
N THR A 14 1.45 -9.62 18.40
CA THR A 14 0.49 -10.12 19.39
C THR A 14 -0.18 -8.98 20.14
N ALA A 15 -0.44 -7.86 19.45
CA ALA A 15 -1.14 -6.72 20.05
C ALA A 15 -2.52 -7.18 20.58
N SER A 16 -2.77 -6.93 21.86
CA SER A 16 -4.03 -7.33 22.48
C SER A 16 -5.19 -6.50 21.96
N LYS A 17 -6.41 -7.03 22.06
CA LYS A 17 -7.64 -6.27 21.76
C LYS A 17 -7.70 -4.91 22.45
N GLN A 18 -7.28 -4.85 23.71
CA GLN A 18 -7.24 -3.58 24.46
C GLN A 18 -6.23 -2.60 23.87
N ALA A 19 -5.02 -3.05 23.51
CA ALA A 19 -4.01 -2.20 22.88
C ALA A 19 -4.49 -1.65 21.53
N ILE A 20 -5.11 -2.49 20.71
CA ILE A 20 -5.72 -2.10 19.44
C ILE A 20 -6.85 -1.09 19.65
N LEU A 21 -7.74 -1.32 20.62
CA LEU A 21 -8.82 -0.39 20.96
C LEU A 21 -8.29 0.99 21.37
N ASP A 22 -7.28 1.03 22.23
CA ASP A 22 -6.68 2.28 22.71
C ASP A 22 -5.99 3.03 21.57
N TYR A 23 -5.29 2.31 20.68
CA TYR A 23 -4.72 2.91 19.46
C TYR A 23 -5.78 3.55 18.58
N MET A 24 -6.85 2.80 18.30
CA MET A 24 -7.94 3.30 17.48
C MET A 24 -8.62 4.52 18.08
N LYS A 25 -8.81 4.56 19.41
CA LYS A 25 -9.31 5.76 20.10
C LYS A 25 -8.37 6.95 19.92
N THR A 26 -7.06 6.76 20.02
CA THR A 26 -6.08 7.84 19.76
C THR A 26 -6.18 8.36 18.33
N LEU A 27 -6.28 7.49 17.33
CA LEU A 27 -6.48 7.91 15.93
C LEU A 27 -7.81 8.66 15.75
N ASN A 28 -8.87 8.18 16.39
CA ASN A 28 -10.18 8.82 16.28
C ASN A 28 -10.23 10.20 16.96
N GLN A 29 -9.50 10.40 18.05
CA GLN A 29 -9.37 11.70 18.72
C GLN A 29 -8.74 12.78 17.84
N VAL A 30 -7.91 12.39 16.86
CA VAL A 30 -7.35 13.33 15.86
C VAL A 30 -8.19 13.44 14.58
N GLY A 31 -9.41 12.87 14.58
CA GLY A 31 -10.38 13.00 13.50
C GLY A 31 -10.37 11.88 12.45
N LEU A 32 -9.55 10.84 12.61
CA LEU A 32 -9.58 9.69 11.71
C LEU A 32 -10.84 8.85 11.95
N THR A 33 -11.57 8.56 10.88
CA THR A 33 -12.83 7.79 10.94
C THR A 33 -12.77 6.46 10.19
N ALA A 34 -11.72 6.25 9.38
CA ALA A 34 -11.45 5.01 8.68
C ALA A 34 -9.95 4.87 8.41
N VAL A 35 -9.49 3.61 8.36
CA VAL A 35 -8.15 3.24 7.88
C VAL A 35 -8.25 2.06 6.92
N TYR A 36 -7.27 1.98 6.02
CA TYR A 36 -7.05 0.82 5.17
C TYR A 36 -5.73 0.16 5.59
N ASP A 37 -5.83 -1.05 6.15
CA ASP A 37 -4.73 -1.89 6.58
C ASP A 37 -4.22 -2.74 5.41
N LEU A 38 -3.01 -2.45 4.97
CA LEU A 38 -2.31 -3.14 3.86
C LEU A 38 -1.34 -4.23 4.36
N GLY A 39 -1.48 -4.67 5.60
CA GLY A 39 -0.57 -5.60 6.25
C GLY A 39 -0.57 -7.00 5.63
N ARG A 40 0.55 -7.69 5.78
CA ARG A 40 0.76 -9.08 5.34
C ARG A 40 0.37 -10.08 6.42
N VAL A 41 0.36 -11.37 6.10
CA VAL A 41 0.16 -12.44 7.12
C VAL A 41 1.17 -12.30 8.28
N SER A 42 2.40 -11.89 7.98
CA SER A 42 3.46 -11.67 8.98
C SER A 42 3.26 -10.40 9.84
N ASP A 43 2.26 -9.57 9.56
CA ASP A 43 2.01 -8.31 10.26
C ASP A 43 1.08 -8.41 11.48
N GLY A 44 0.63 -9.62 11.81
CA GLY A 44 -0.26 -9.90 12.94
C GLY A 44 -1.64 -10.33 12.47
N ASN A 45 -2.49 -10.76 13.39
CA ASN A 45 -3.86 -11.17 13.08
C ASN A 45 -4.84 -9.99 13.11
N LEU A 46 -5.95 -10.12 12.37
CA LEU A 46 -7.05 -9.16 12.35
C LEU A 46 -8.12 -9.47 13.42
N GLU A 47 -7.99 -10.58 14.15
CA GLU A 47 -8.96 -11.04 15.14
C GLU A 47 -9.35 -9.96 16.17
N PRO A 48 -8.44 -9.15 16.75
CA PRO A 48 -8.83 -8.03 17.61
C PRO A 48 -9.81 -7.04 16.96
N VAL A 49 -9.59 -6.73 15.69
CA VAL A 49 -10.44 -5.83 14.90
C VAL A 49 -11.80 -6.48 14.63
N GLU A 50 -11.80 -7.76 14.27
CA GLU A 50 -13.01 -8.54 14.02
C GLU A 50 -13.90 -8.65 15.27
N GLN A 51 -13.28 -8.90 16.44
CA GLN A 51 -13.99 -8.94 17.73
C GLN A 51 -14.61 -7.58 18.07
N LEU A 52 -13.87 -6.48 17.92
CA LEU A 52 -14.40 -5.12 18.13
C LEU A 52 -15.52 -4.78 17.13
N ALA A 53 -15.40 -5.24 15.89
CA ALA A 53 -16.43 -5.04 14.86
C ALA A 53 -17.73 -5.78 15.22
N ALA A 54 -17.61 -7.04 15.63
CA ALA A 54 -18.74 -7.87 16.05
C ALA A 54 -19.47 -7.30 17.28
N GLU A 55 -18.72 -6.69 18.20
CA GLU A 55 -19.27 -6.01 19.38
C GLU A 55 -19.82 -4.61 19.08
N GLN A 56 -19.65 -4.10 17.85
CA GLN A 56 -20.02 -2.74 17.46
C GLN A 56 -19.30 -1.65 18.28
N THR A 57 -18.09 -1.94 18.74
CA THR A 57 -17.26 -1.06 19.60
C THR A 57 -16.04 -0.50 18.88
N LEU A 58 -15.89 -0.71 17.57
CA LEU A 58 -14.83 -0.13 16.76
C LEU A 58 -14.86 1.41 16.81
N PRO A 59 -13.79 2.07 17.30
CA PRO A 59 -13.71 3.54 17.31
C PRO A 59 -13.56 4.16 15.92
N LEU A 60 -13.06 3.39 14.95
CA LEU A 60 -12.97 3.78 13.54
C LEU A 60 -13.19 2.56 12.64
N ARG A 61 -13.56 2.82 11.39
CA ARG A 61 -13.77 1.76 10.38
C ARG A 61 -12.43 1.20 9.91
N VAL A 62 -12.32 -0.11 9.77
CA VAL A 62 -11.06 -0.78 9.40
C VAL A 62 -11.28 -1.69 8.22
N PHE A 63 -10.75 -1.29 7.08
CA PHE A 63 -10.73 -2.11 5.89
C PHE A 63 -9.35 -2.77 5.75
N SER A 64 -9.27 -3.97 5.21
CA SER A 64 -8.01 -4.69 5.05
C SER A 64 -7.80 -5.19 3.64
N SER A 65 -6.55 -5.41 3.26
CA SER A 65 -6.22 -6.22 2.09
C SER A 65 -6.47 -7.70 2.39
N LEU A 66 -6.62 -8.49 1.34
CA LEU A 66 -6.59 -9.93 1.38
C LEU A 66 -5.21 -10.37 1.86
N ARG A 67 -5.16 -11.09 2.98
CA ARG A 67 -3.90 -11.56 3.56
C ARG A 67 -3.54 -12.95 3.05
N TYR A 68 -2.46 -13.02 2.29
CA TYR A 68 -1.80 -14.26 1.86
C TYR A 68 -0.28 -14.03 1.84
N ASP A 69 0.47 -15.07 1.50
CA ASP A 69 1.91 -14.97 1.32
C ASP A 69 2.32 -15.60 -0.01
N ALA A 70 3.02 -14.84 -0.84
CA ALA A 70 3.57 -15.28 -2.12
C ALA A 70 5.04 -14.88 -2.22
N GLN A 71 5.91 -15.90 -2.27
CA GLN A 71 7.37 -15.80 -2.14
C GLN A 71 8.12 -16.50 -3.28
N ASP A 72 7.43 -17.36 -4.03
CA ASP A 72 7.94 -18.16 -5.13
C ASP A 72 6.80 -18.46 -6.12
N THR A 73 7.11 -19.19 -7.19
CA THR A 73 6.15 -19.55 -8.23
C THR A 73 4.97 -20.37 -7.68
N ASP A 74 5.22 -21.33 -6.79
CA ASP A 74 4.16 -22.21 -6.25
C ASP A 74 3.19 -21.43 -5.37
N SER A 75 3.71 -20.56 -4.50
CA SER A 75 2.90 -19.69 -3.65
C SER A 75 2.20 -18.57 -4.44
N ALA A 76 2.77 -18.11 -5.56
CA ALA A 76 2.09 -17.22 -6.49
C ALA A 76 0.90 -17.92 -7.17
N LEU A 77 1.06 -19.18 -7.60
CA LEU A 77 -0.04 -19.98 -8.15
C LEU A 77 -1.15 -20.22 -7.10
N ALA A 78 -0.77 -20.43 -5.83
CA ALA A 78 -1.74 -20.55 -4.74
C ALA A 78 -2.50 -19.24 -4.50
N ALA A 79 -1.83 -18.09 -4.58
CA ALA A 79 -2.48 -16.78 -4.51
C ALA A 79 -3.46 -16.55 -5.67
N ILE A 80 -3.08 -16.93 -6.89
CA ILE A 80 -3.97 -16.91 -8.05
C ILE A 80 -5.19 -17.79 -7.79
N ALA A 81 -5.00 -19.06 -7.42
CA ALA A 81 -6.11 -19.97 -7.13
C ALA A 81 -7.06 -19.43 -6.06
N MET A 82 -6.54 -18.75 -5.04
CA MET A 82 -7.35 -18.06 -4.02
C MET A 82 -8.22 -16.96 -4.65
N ILE A 83 -7.65 -16.12 -5.50
CA ILE A 83 -8.36 -15.07 -6.25
C ILE A 83 -9.44 -15.67 -7.15
N GLU A 84 -9.13 -16.77 -7.86
CA GLU A 84 -10.04 -17.41 -8.81
C GLU A 84 -11.20 -18.14 -8.13
N SER A 85 -10.96 -18.73 -6.95
CA SER A 85 -11.98 -19.49 -6.20
C SER A 85 -13.22 -18.65 -5.89
N GLY A 86 -13.02 -17.35 -5.63
CA GLY A 86 -14.07 -16.42 -5.23
C GLY A 86 -14.63 -16.65 -3.82
N ASP A 87 -13.97 -17.46 -2.99
CA ASP A 87 -14.34 -17.69 -1.58
C ASP A 87 -14.29 -16.40 -0.77
N THR A 88 -13.29 -15.54 -1.06
CA THR A 88 -13.28 -14.13 -0.68
C THR A 88 -13.40 -13.29 -1.94
N ARG A 89 -14.05 -12.13 -1.85
CA ARG A 89 -14.23 -11.20 -2.97
C ARG A 89 -13.73 -9.82 -2.58
N PRO A 90 -13.29 -9.00 -3.54
CA PRO A 90 -13.02 -7.60 -3.23
C PRO A 90 -14.32 -6.93 -2.76
N LEU A 91 -14.18 -5.96 -1.86
CA LEU A 91 -15.30 -5.26 -1.22
C LEU A 91 -16.26 -6.20 -0.45
N SER A 92 -15.74 -7.31 0.08
CA SER A 92 -16.47 -8.13 1.05
C SER A 92 -16.37 -7.49 2.44
N ASN A 93 -17.09 -6.39 2.62
CA ASN A 93 -17.04 -5.58 3.84
C ASN A 93 -18.43 -5.20 4.36
N THR A 94 -18.48 -4.91 5.65
CA THR A 94 -19.59 -4.21 6.31
C THR A 94 -19.35 -2.69 6.27
N LEU A 95 -20.22 -1.92 6.92
CA LEU A 95 -19.97 -0.49 7.14
C LEU A 95 -18.80 -0.23 8.10
N GLN A 96 -18.40 -1.22 8.90
CA GLN A 96 -17.39 -1.08 9.95
C GLN A 96 -16.04 -1.69 9.59
N SER A 97 -16.04 -2.83 8.90
CA SER A 97 -14.81 -3.52 8.54
C SER A 97 -14.97 -4.53 7.41
N GLY A 98 -13.84 -4.96 6.84
CA GLY A 98 -13.77 -6.10 5.91
C GLY A 98 -12.70 -5.94 4.84
N VAL A 99 -12.66 -6.91 3.93
CA VAL A 99 -11.66 -6.95 2.87
C VAL A 99 -12.10 -6.08 1.69
N ILE A 100 -11.22 -5.19 1.22
CA ILE A 100 -11.52 -4.34 0.06
C ILE A 100 -10.69 -4.66 -1.18
N GLY A 101 -9.48 -5.19 -1.03
CA GLY A 101 -8.54 -5.37 -2.14
C GLY A 101 -7.34 -6.25 -1.79
N MET A 102 -6.25 -6.10 -2.54
CA MET A 102 -4.96 -6.79 -2.34
C MET A 102 -3.85 -5.75 -2.08
N GLY A 103 -2.74 -6.15 -1.43
CA GLY A 103 -1.60 -5.25 -1.10
C GLY A 103 -1.01 -5.47 0.29
N GLU A 104 0.05 -4.77 0.75
CA GLU A 104 0.97 -3.82 0.04
C GLU A 104 2.04 -4.54 -0.80
N HIS A 105 2.09 -5.87 -0.74
CA HIS A 105 3.09 -6.71 -1.40
C HIS A 105 2.42 -7.97 -1.95
N ILE A 106 1.87 -7.90 -3.16
CA ILE A 106 1.19 -9.05 -3.75
C ILE A 106 2.16 -10.20 -4.11
N TYR A 107 3.44 -9.87 -4.31
CA TYR A 107 4.51 -10.85 -4.49
C TYR A 107 5.80 -10.31 -3.87
N THR A 108 6.23 -10.93 -2.77
CA THR A 108 7.30 -10.37 -1.93
C THR A 108 8.67 -10.25 -2.62
N PRO A 109 9.09 -11.14 -3.54
CA PRO A 109 10.36 -10.98 -4.25
C PRO A 109 10.48 -9.69 -5.07
N VAL A 110 9.34 -9.07 -5.44
CA VAL A 110 9.26 -7.73 -6.04
C VAL A 110 9.15 -6.69 -4.91
N SER A 111 10.13 -6.70 -3.99
CA SER A 111 10.20 -5.75 -2.88
C SER A 111 10.92 -4.48 -3.31
N ASP A 112 10.16 -3.42 -3.58
CA ASP A 112 10.70 -2.14 -4.01
C ASP A 112 11.35 -1.35 -2.86
N ASN A 113 12.21 -0.40 -3.22
CA ASN A 113 12.79 0.59 -2.32
C ASN A 113 13.24 1.84 -3.10
N PRO A 114 13.43 3.00 -2.46
CA PRO A 114 13.69 4.25 -3.18
C PRO A 114 15.02 4.31 -3.95
N ARG A 115 15.92 3.35 -3.74
CA ARG A 115 17.24 3.30 -4.40
C ARG A 115 17.25 2.36 -5.60
N LEU A 116 16.17 1.62 -5.84
CA LEU A 116 16.09 0.75 -7.01
C LEU A 116 16.13 1.62 -8.27
N SER A 117 17.06 1.28 -9.18
CA SER A 117 17.31 2.06 -10.40
C SER A 117 17.25 1.23 -11.67
N THR A 118 16.88 -0.04 -11.55
CA THR A 118 16.71 -0.98 -12.67
C THR A 118 15.39 -1.71 -12.50
N SER A 119 14.70 -1.95 -13.61
CA SER A 119 13.50 -2.79 -13.64
C SER A 119 13.80 -4.20 -13.13
N TRP A 120 12.77 -4.87 -12.63
CA TRP A 120 12.85 -6.27 -12.22
C TRP A 120 13.10 -7.16 -13.44
N PRO A 121 14.02 -8.14 -13.35
CA PRO A 121 14.20 -9.11 -14.41
C PRO A 121 12.96 -10.01 -14.54
N GLU A 122 12.75 -10.55 -15.73
CA GLU A 122 11.53 -11.27 -16.10
C GLU A 122 11.21 -12.44 -15.16
N ASP A 123 12.23 -13.20 -14.75
CA ASP A 123 12.08 -14.34 -13.83
C ASP A 123 11.50 -13.96 -12.46
N LYS A 124 11.74 -12.73 -12.01
CA LYS A 124 11.15 -12.18 -10.78
C LYS A 124 9.85 -11.43 -11.03
N TRP A 125 9.71 -10.80 -12.19
CA TRP A 125 8.54 -10.00 -12.54
C TRP A 125 7.35 -10.87 -12.95
N GLN A 126 7.57 -12.01 -13.61
CA GLN A 126 6.52 -12.85 -14.16
C GLN A 126 5.49 -13.31 -13.10
N PRO A 127 5.87 -13.82 -11.90
CA PRO A 127 4.87 -14.21 -10.90
C PRO A 127 4.03 -13.02 -10.38
N PHE A 128 4.65 -11.84 -10.26
CA PHE A 128 3.93 -10.60 -9.91
C PHE A 128 2.95 -10.20 -11.02
N SER A 129 3.39 -10.30 -12.28
CA SER A 129 2.56 -10.08 -13.46
C SER A 129 1.37 -11.04 -13.49
N ASP A 130 1.58 -12.33 -13.26
CA ASP A 130 0.53 -13.35 -13.26
C ASP A 130 -0.54 -13.08 -12.19
N ILE A 131 -0.12 -12.72 -10.97
CA ILE A 131 -1.05 -12.31 -9.91
C ILE A 131 -1.80 -11.04 -10.30
N SER A 132 -1.15 -10.08 -10.94
CA SER A 132 -1.79 -8.83 -11.41
C SER A 132 -2.84 -9.11 -12.49
N TRP A 133 -2.54 -9.97 -13.47
CA TRP A 133 -3.49 -10.41 -14.48
C TRP A 133 -4.71 -11.11 -13.85
N ALA A 134 -4.47 -12.00 -12.88
CA ALA A 134 -5.56 -12.63 -12.13
C ALA A 134 -6.38 -11.59 -11.35
N ALA A 135 -5.73 -10.67 -10.65
CA ALA A 135 -6.41 -9.60 -9.92
C ALA A 135 -7.33 -8.78 -10.84
N ALA A 136 -6.83 -8.36 -12.02
CA ALA A 136 -7.62 -7.61 -12.99
C ALA A 136 -8.81 -8.42 -13.52
N LYS A 137 -8.58 -9.67 -13.93
CA LYS A 137 -9.62 -10.60 -14.44
C LYS A 137 -10.73 -10.84 -13.43
N TYR A 138 -10.38 -10.99 -12.16
CA TYR A 138 -11.32 -11.25 -11.05
C TYR A 138 -11.70 -9.98 -10.27
N LYS A 139 -11.45 -8.80 -10.85
CA LYS A 139 -11.89 -7.47 -10.37
C LYS A 139 -11.37 -7.07 -8.99
N TRP A 140 -10.20 -7.56 -8.61
CA TRP A 140 -9.53 -7.16 -7.39
C TRP A 140 -8.77 -5.85 -7.57
N PRO A 141 -9.05 -4.82 -6.74
CA PRO A 141 -8.20 -3.65 -6.66
C PRO A 141 -6.89 -4.01 -5.96
N VAL A 142 -5.76 -3.53 -6.49
CA VAL A 142 -4.43 -3.73 -5.92
C VAL A 142 -3.90 -2.42 -5.37
N HIS A 143 -3.37 -2.43 -4.16
CA HIS A 143 -2.62 -1.32 -3.57
C HIS A 143 -1.20 -1.81 -3.29
N GLU A 144 -0.23 -1.41 -4.10
CA GLU A 144 1.12 -1.97 -4.06
C GLU A 144 2.15 -0.97 -3.55
N HIS A 145 3.21 -1.49 -2.94
CA HIS A 145 4.37 -0.76 -2.47
C HIS A 145 5.26 -0.33 -3.66
N VAL A 146 5.07 0.89 -4.16
CA VAL A 146 5.79 1.40 -5.34
C VAL A 146 6.57 2.66 -4.97
N MET A 147 7.76 2.46 -4.40
CA MET A 147 8.63 3.55 -3.96
C MET A 147 9.47 4.16 -5.08
N SER A 148 10.02 3.38 -6.00
CA SER A 148 10.95 3.86 -7.01
C SER A 148 10.25 4.19 -8.33
N ARG A 149 10.76 5.20 -9.02
CA ARG A 149 10.29 5.56 -10.37
C ARG A 149 10.38 4.39 -11.35
N VAL A 150 11.46 3.59 -11.29
CA VAL A 150 11.66 2.46 -12.23
C VAL A 150 10.62 1.37 -12.03
N THR A 151 10.24 1.06 -10.78
CA THR A 151 9.14 0.12 -10.50
C THR A 151 7.80 0.72 -10.90
N ALA A 152 7.57 2.03 -10.67
CA ALA A 152 6.36 2.70 -11.13
C ALA A 152 6.19 2.57 -12.66
N ILE A 153 7.24 2.83 -13.44
CA ILE A 153 7.20 2.69 -14.91
C ILE A 153 6.88 1.25 -15.32
N GLN A 154 7.61 0.26 -14.78
CA GLN A 154 7.40 -1.15 -15.12
C GLN A 154 5.98 -1.61 -14.77
N TYR A 155 5.43 -1.11 -13.66
CA TYR A 155 4.06 -1.44 -13.28
C TYR A 155 3.02 -0.71 -14.13
N LEU A 156 3.25 0.55 -14.53
CA LEU A 156 2.38 1.24 -15.50
C LEU A 156 2.34 0.52 -16.85
N GLU A 157 3.47 0.00 -17.33
CA GLU A 157 3.54 -0.82 -18.54
C GLU A 157 2.72 -2.10 -18.42
N LEU A 158 2.79 -2.78 -17.27
CA LEU A 158 1.96 -3.95 -17.00
C LEU A 158 0.46 -3.60 -16.97
N ILE A 159 0.08 -2.52 -16.28
CA ILE A 159 -1.33 -2.08 -16.23
C ILE A 159 -1.84 -1.68 -17.61
N GLU A 160 -1.00 -1.02 -18.42
CA GLU A 160 -1.34 -0.67 -19.80
C GLU A 160 -1.63 -1.92 -20.63
N ALA A 161 -0.73 -2.91 -20.61
CA ALA A 161 -0.94 -4.20 -21.29
C ALA A 161 -2.19 -4.94 -20.78
N ILE A 162 -2.43 -4.94 -19.46
CA ILE A 162 -3.67 -5.47 -18.88
C ILE A 162 -4.88 -4.70 -19.40
N SER A 163 -4.79 -3.38 -19.55
CA SER A 163 -5.92 -2.54 -19.95
C SER A 163 -6.31 -2.69 -21.42
N GLU A 164 -5.40 -3.16 -22.27
CA GLU A 164 -5.69 -3.48 -23.67
C GLU A 164 -6.64 -4.70 -23.75
N GLU A 165 -6.41 -5.71 -22.91
CA GLU A 165 -7.20 -6.95 -22.88
C GLU A 165 -8.38 -6.90 -21.90
N ILE A 166 -8.22 -6.18 -20.80
CA ILE A 166 -9.19 -6.03 -19.70
C ILE A 166 -9.38 -4.54 -19.39
N PRO A 167 -10.09 -3.76 -20.24
CA PRO A 167 -10.23 -2.32 -20.06
C PRO A 167 -10.83 -1.90 -18.71
N SER A 168 -11.64 -2.76 -18.08
CA SER A 168 -12.24 -2.51 -16.76
C SER A 168 -11.21 -2.42 -15.63
N VAL A 169 -9.95 -2.81 -15.84
CA VAL A 169 -8.88 -2.62 -14.85
C VAL A 169 -8.76 -1.14 -14.45
N LYS A 170 -9.04 -0.22 -15.37
CA LYS A 170 -8.99 1.23 -15.12
C LYS A 170 -10.02 1.70 -14.08
N ASP A 171 -11.10 0.94 -13.90
CA ASP A 171 -12.14 1.21 -12.91
C ASP A 171 -11.83 0.59 -11.54
N LEU A 172 -10.84 -0.31 -11.45
CA LEU A 172 -10.43 -0.96 -10.21
C LEU A 172 -9.60 -0.03 -9.31
N ARG A 173 -9.18 1.14 -9.79
CA ARG A 173 -8.43 2.15 -9.00
C ARG A 173 -7.22 1.54 -8.30
N TRP A 174 -6.42 0.78 -9.05
CA TRP A 174 -5.16 0.27 -8.54
C TRP A 174 -4.32 1.42 -8.00
N THR A 175 -3.68 1.22 -6.87
CA THR A 175 -3.05 2.29 -6.09
C THR A 175 -1.56 2.02 -5.94
N PHE A 176 -0.75 3.01 -6.27
CA PHE A 176 0.69 2.98 -6.01
C PHE A 176 0.99 3.78 -4.73
N ALA A 177 1.57 3.12 -3.74
CA ALA A 177 2.00 3.75 -2.50
C ALA A 177 3.38 4.40 -2.66
N HIS A 178 3.58 5.56 -2.02
CA HIS A 178 4.85 6.34 -1.95
C HIS A 178 5.22 7.10 -3.23
N VAL A 179 5.39 6.41 -4.36
CA VAL A 179 5.59 6.97 -5.71
C VAL A 179 6.70 8.03 -5.81
N ASN A 180 7.90 7.73 -5.29
CA ASN A 180 8.98 8.70 -5.27
C ASN A 180 9.56 8.94 -6.67
N GLY A 181 9.61 10.21 -7.07
CA GLY A 181 10.35 10.65 -8.25
C GLY A 181 9.64 10.40 -9.58
N MET A 182 8.33 10.10 -9.58
CA MET A 182 7.53 10.13 -10.80
C MET A 182 7.53 11.52 -11.44
N THR A 183 7.58 11.58 -12.77
CA THR A 183 7.46 12.81 -13.56
C THR A 183 6.00 13.19 -13.78
N GLU A 184 5.76 14.40 -14.26
CA GLU A 184 4.41 14.84 -14.68
C GLU A 184 3.82 13.92 -15.75
N GLU A 185 4.62 13.51 -16.74
CA GLU A 185 4.21 12.55 -17.78
C GLU A 185 3.76 11.22 -17.19
N GLU A 186 4.49 10.68 -16.21
CA GLU A 186 4.17 9.41 -15.57
C GLU A 186 2.92 9.52 -14.69
N ILE A 187 2.71 10.66 -14.03
CA ILE A 187 1.48 10.94 -13.27
C ILE A 187 0.28 11.04 -14.20
N THR A 188 0.43 11.70 -15.35
CA THR A 188 -0.63 11.76 -16.38
C THR A 188 -0.96 10.37 -16.91
N ARG A 189 0.06 9.56 -17.24
CA ARG A 189 -0.11 8.16 -17.66
C ARG A 189 -0.84 7.33 -16.59
N ALA A 190 -0.47 7.49 -15.32
CA ALA A 190 -1.16 6.84 -14.21
C ALA A 190 -2.65 7.24 -14.16
N ALA A 191 -2.96 8.53 -14.30
CA ALA A 191 -4.34 9.02 -14.31
C ALA A 191 -5.16 8.46 -15.48
N GLU A 192 -4.58 8.37 -16.69
CA GLU A 192 -5.23 7.79 -17.88
C GLU A 192 -5.52 6.28 -17.75
N LEU A 193 -4.68 5.58 -16.98
CA LEU A 193 -4.87 4.19 -16.61
C LEU A 193 -5.79 3.99 -15.39
N GLY A 194 -6.31 5.09 -14.80
CA GLY A 194 -7.16 5.03 -13.61
C GLY A 194 -6.43 4.63 -12.33
N VAL A 195 -5.09 4.75 -12.31
CA VAL A 195 -4.23 4.46 -11.16
C VAL A 195 -4.31 5.60 -10.15
N ALA A 196 -4.55 5.27 -8.89
CA ALA A 196 -4.49 6.21 -7.78
C ALA A 196 -3.07 6.25 -7.18
N LEU A 197 -2.69 7.40 -6.61
CA LEU A 197 -1.39 7.59 -5.97
C LEU A 197 -1.60 7.87 -4.48
N ALA A 198 -1.07 7.01 -3.61
CA ALA A 198 -1.12 7.16 -2.16
C ALA A 198 0.20 7.72 -1.64
N VAL A 199 0.24 9.03 -1.40
CA VAL A 199 1.45 9.75 -0.95
C VAL A 199 1.44 9.91 0.56
N HIS A 200 2.51 9.46 1.21
CA HIS A 200 2.74 9.63 2.64
C HIS A 200 3.86 10.65 2.85
N SER A 201 3.69 11.60 3.76
CA SER A 201 4.77 12.49 4.19
C SER A 201 5.80 11.69 4.99
N GLN A 202 6.74 11.05 4.30
CA GLN A 202 7.82 10.29 4.94
C GLN A 202 9.03 11.18 5.18
N ALA A 203 9.64 11.08 6.36
CA ALA A 203 10.92 11.74 6.66
C ALA A 203 12.07 11.32 5.70
N ARG A 204 11.90 10.24 4.92
CA ARG A 204 12.85 9.81 3.88
C ARG A 204 12.68 10.52 2.53
N MET A 205 11.52 11.14 2.26
CA MET A 205 11.33 11.99 1.08
C MET A 205 12.15 13.29 1.16
N SER A 206 12.58 13.71 2.36
CA SER A 206 13.30 14.96 2.55
C SER A 206 14.80 14.87 2.29
N ILE A 207 15.45 13.69 2.36
CA ILE A 207 16.92 13.64 2.33
C ILE A 207 17.49 13.82 0.91
N SER A 208 16.85 13.29 -0.13
CA SER A 208 17.36 13.48 -1.51
C SER A 208 16.94 14.82 -2.11
N VAL A 209 15.80 15.36 -1.69
CA VAL A 209 15.30 16.67 -2.14
C VAL A 209 15.97 17.82 -1.39
N MET A 210 16.26 17.69 -0.09
CA MET A 210 17.00 18.73 0.65
C MET A 210 18.45 18.86 0.20
N ASN A 211 19.08 17.81 -0.35
CA ASN A 211 20.43 17.91 -0.92
C ASN A 211 20.48 18.54 -2.32
N LYS A 212 19.33 18.73 -3.00
CA LYS A 212 19.23 19.43 -4.28
C LYS A 212 18.67 20.85 -4.17
N LEU A 213 18.00 21.17 -3.07
CA LEU A 213 17.67 22.55 -2.69
C LEU A 213 18.88 23.14 -1.96
N ASN A 214 19.88 23.56 -2.75
CA ASN A 214 20.96 24.41 -2.25
C ASN A 214 20.35 25.61 -1.52
N TRP A 215 20.80 25.77 -0.29
CA TRP A 215 20.38 26.74 0.71
C TRP A 215 20.92 28.14 0.42
N ASP A 216 20.63 28.70 -0.77
CA ASP A 216 21.15 30.03 -1.17
C ASP A 216 20.08 31.15 -1.14
N HIS A 217 18.85 30.88 -0.68
CA HIS A 217 17.76 31.88 -0.72
C HIS A 217 17.08 32.19 0.62
N CYS A 218 17.74 31.91 1.75
CA CYS A 218 17.31 32.43 3.06
C CYS A 218 18.50 32.94 3.87
N SER A 219 19.21 33.94 3.35
CA SER A 219 20.00 34.86 4.18
C SER A 219 19.45 36.26 3.98
N VAL A 220 18.37 36.59 4.70
CA VAL A 220 17.95 37.97 4.87
C VAL A 220 18.92 38.60 5.86
N GLY A 221 19.77 39.50 5.37
CA GLY A 221 20.76 40.19 6.16
C GLY A 221 20.15 40.93 7.34
N HIS A 222 20.77 40.75 8.51
CA HIS A 222 20.73 41.74 9.57
C HIS A 222 22.14 42.30 9.70
N THR A 223 22.38 43.44 9.06
CA THR A 223 23.46 44.34 9.45
C THR A 223 22.99 45.08 10.70
N MET A 224 23.53 44.75 11.87
CA MET A 224 23.59 45.71 12.97
C MET A 224 24.83 46.58 12.72
N GLY A 225 24.58 47.85 12.38
CA GLY A 225 25.54 48.92 12.52
C GLY A 225 25.40 49.55 13.91
N ASP A 226 26.53 50.04 14.40
CA ASP A 226 26.81 50.62 15.73
C ASP A 226 25.79 51.64 16.27
#